data_AF-A0A9P8DEY6-F1
#
_entry.id   AF-A0A9P8DEY6-F1
#
_cell.length_a   1.000
_cell.length_b   1.000
_cell.length_c   1.000
_cell.angle_alpha   90.00
_cell.angle_beta   90.00
_cell.angle_gamma   90.00
#
_symmetry.space_group_name_H-M   'P 1'
#
loop_
_entity.id
_entity.type
_entity.pdbx_description
1 polymer ?
#
loop_
_entity_poly.entity_id
_entity_poly.type
_entity_poly.pdbx_seq_one_letter_code
_entity_poly.pdbx_strand_id
1 'polypeptide(L)'
;MDISSVTKAFQSERLIYRSPEDNDKDKEFFFKHVENDPVAKALADPSILRPRNKKGVEDFLTELQKSSLPVVLCLSPAEAKKQNIESDEPVPIGFICIGWGGKPKNMEHHRATHIGIEQGLWRGEYQLGAGLGV
;
A
#
# COMPACT_ATOMS: atom_id res chain seq x y z
N MET A 1 -10.08 -18.09 -21.68
CA MET A 1 -10.12 -17.63 -20.28
C MET A 1 -11.43 -18.09 -19.69
N ASP A 2 -11.41 -18.87 -18.61
CA ASP A 2 -12.61 -19.21 -17.86
C ASP A 2 -13.10 -17.95 -17.12
N ILE A 3 -14.41 -17.68 -17.14
CA ILE A 3 -15.01 -16.51 -16.50
C ILE A 3 -14.70 -16.50 -14.99
N SER A 4 -14.59 -17.67 -14.37
CA SER A 4 -14.24 -17.83 -12.96
C SER A 4 -12.84 -17.27 -12.61
N SER A 5 -11.93 -17.28 -13.58
CA SER A 5 -10.57 -16.73 -13.40
C SER A 5 -10.55 -15.20 -13.48
N VAL A 6 -11.43 -14.62 -14.32
CA VAL A 6 -11.55 -13.17 -14.50
C VAL A 6 -12.18 -12.51 -13.27
N THR A 7 -13.16 -13.16 -12.63
CA THR A 7 -13.78 -12.63 -11.40
C THR A 7 -12.84 -12.59 -10.20
N LYS A 8 -11.70 -13.30 -10.27
CA LYS A 8 -10.65 -13.30 -9.24
C LYS A 8 -9.37 -12.57 -9.67
N ALA A 9 -9.40 -11.82 -10.77
CA ALA A 9 -8.20 -11.22 -11.36
C ALA A 9 -7.45 -10.27 -10.41
N PHE A 10 -8.15 -9.63 -9.46
CA PHE A 10 -7.58 -8.67 -8.52
C PHE A 10 -7.50 -9.20 -7.09
N GLN A 11 -7.34 -10.51 -6.93
CA GLN A 11 -7.13 -11.11 -5.62
C GLN A 11 -6.22 -12.33 -5.72
N SER A 12 -5.50 -12.60 -4.64
CA SER A 12 -4.84 -13.87 -4.39
C SER A 12 -5.60 -14.63 -3.30
N GLU A 13 -5.07 -15.77 -2.87
CA GLU A 13 -5.61 -16.51 -1.73
C GLU A 13 -5.67 -15.67 -0.45
N ARG A 14 -4.74 -14.72 -0.28
CA ARG A 14 -4.56 -13.96 0.97
C ARG A 14 -4.83 -12.47 0.85
N LEU A 15 -4.65 -11.92 -0.35
CA LEU A 15 -4.66 -10.47 -0.58
C LEU A 15 -5.73 -10.06 -1.59
N ILE A 16 -6.31 -8.89 -1.35
CA ILE A 16 -7.16 -8.17 -2.29
C ILE A 16 -6.34 -7.00 -2.85
N TYR A 17 -6.36 -6.84 -4.16
CA TYR A 17 -5.68 -5.77 -4.88
C TYR A 17 -6.70 -4.73 -5.31
N ARG A 18 -6.50 -3.48 -4.93
CA ARG A 18 -7.38 -2.37 -5.35
C ARG A 18 -6.58 -1.13 -5.72
N SER A 19 -7.21 -0.22 -6.45
CA SER A 19 -6.64 1.11 -6.70
C SER A 19 -6.59 1.92 -5.39
N PRO A 20 -5.60 2.82 -5.20
CA PRO A 20 -5.67 3.84 -4.17
C PRO A 20 -6.79 4.83 -4.50
N GLU A 21 -7.61 5.14 -3.50
CA GLU A 21 -8.76 6.04 -3.59
C GLU A 21 -8.45 7.39 -2.95
N ASP A 22 -9.07 8.46 -3.44
CA ASP A 22 -8.99 9.79 -2.83
C ASP A 22 -10.01 9.93 -1.69
N ASN A 23 -9.84 9.11 -0.64
CA ASN A 23 -10.70 9.12 0.55
C ASN A 23 -9.88 9.23 1.85
N ASP A 24 -10.57 9.56 2.94
CA ASP A 24 -9.92 9.78 4.24
C ASP A 24 -9.24 8.52 4.79
N LYS A 25 -9.78 7.32 4.54
CA LYS A 25 -9.22 6.05 5.03
C LYS A 25 -7.85 5.77 4.39
N ASP A 26 -7.75 5.94 3.08
CA ASP A 26 -6.49 5.76 2.36
C ASP A 26 -5.47 6.83 2.74
N LYS A 27 -5.90 8.10 2.78
CA LYS A 27 -5.03 9.19 3.24
C LYS A 27 -4.48 8.93 4.65
N GLU A 28 -5.32 8.43 5.55
CA GLU A 28 -4.90 8.08 6.91
C GLU A 28 -3.92 6.90 6.93
N PHE A 29 -4.17 5.87 6.13
CA PHE A 29 -3.25 4.73 5.99
C PHE A 29 -1.87 5.17 5.49
N PHE A 30 -1.82 5.92 4.37
CA PHE A 30 -0.56 6.41 3.81
C PHE A 30 0.12 7.41 4.77
N PHE A 31 -0.65 8.23 5.48
CA PHE A 31 -0.09 9.15 6.46
C PHE A 31 0.57 8.42 7.62
N LYS A 32 -0.09 7.43 8.23
CA LYS A 32 0.40 6.77 9.45
C LYS A 32 1.43 5.68 9.17
N HIS A 33 1.19 4.86 8.16
CA HIS A 33 1.90 3.60 7.97
C HIS A 33 2.88 3.60 6.79
N VAL A 34 2.93 4.67 6.00
CA VAL A 34 3.85 4.80 4.86
C VAL A 34 4.75 6.03 5.07
N GLU A 35 4.17 7.23 4.99
CA GLU A 35 4.94 8.48 4.99
C GLU A 35 5.48 8.88 6.37
N ASN A 36 4.88 8.39 7.46
CA ASN A 36 5.36 8.62 8.83
C ASN A 36 5.75 7.33 9.59
N ASP A 37 5.85 6.18 8.91
CA ASP A 37 6.60 5.04 9.48
C ASP A 37 8.09 5.27 9.19
N PRO A 38 8.93 5.55 10.20
CA PRO A 38 10.35 5.83 9.99
C PRO A 38 11.10 4.66 9.35
N VAL A 39 10.69 3.41 9.61
CA VAL A 39 11.38 2.23 9.09
C VAL A 39 10.93 1.94 7.67
N ALA A 40 9.64 2.06 7.36
CA ALA A 40 9.17 1.94 5.97
C ALA A 40 9.80 3.03 5.10
N LYS A 41 9.76 4.28 5.57
CA LYS A 41 10.30 5.43 4.85
C LYS A 41 11.81 5.34 4.62
N ALA A 42 12.59 4.90 5.61
CA ALA A 42 14.05 4.75 5.50
C ALA A 42 14.49 3.77 4.42
N LEU A 43 13.67 2.76 4.15
CA LEU A 43 13.98 1.71 3.18
C LEU A 43 13.38 1.99 1.80
N ALA A 44 12.30 2.77 1.73
CA ALA A 44 11.59 3.06 0.49
C ALA A 44 12.09 4.34 -0.21
N ASP A 45 12.57 5.33 0.55
CA ASP A 45 12.89 6.66 0.03
C ASP A 45 14.30 7.10 0.46
N PRO A 46 15.21 7.48 -0.46
CA PRO A 46 16.55 7.93 -0.13
C PRO A 46 16.60 9.34 0.47
N SER A 47 15.47 10.03 0.60
CA SER A 47 15.40 11.37 1.19
C SER A 47 15.59 11.36 2.71
N ILE A 48 15.82 12.55 3.26
CA ILE A 48 15.98 12.74 4.70
C ILE A 48 14.71 12.31 5.41
N LEU A 49 14.88 11.43 6.41
CA LEU A 49 13.82 11.04 7.34
C LEU A 49 13.28 12.27 8.06
N ARG A 50 12.01 12.57 7.82
CA ARG A 50 11.30 13.67 8.47
C ARG A 50 9.81 13.36 8.54
N PRO A 51 9.11 13.79 9.59
CA PRO A 51 7.66 13.73 9.63
C PRO A 51 7.04 14.47 8.45
N ARG A 52 6.02 13.87 7.85
CA ARG A 52 5.27 14.41 6.71
C ARG A 52 3.92 14.92 7.20
N ASN A 53 3.50 16.07 6.67
CA ASN A 53 2.16 16.60 6.94
C ASN A 53 1.14 15.98 5.97
N LYS A 54 -0.16 16.20 6.22
CA LYS A 54 -1.24 15.65 5.39
C LYS A 54 -1.13 16.07 3.92
N LYS A 55 -0.75 17.33 3.66
CA LYS A 55 -0.53 17.83 2.29
C LYS A 55 0.57 17.05 1.56
N GLY A 56 1.65 16.71 2.25
CA GLY A 56 2.72 15.89 1.68
C GLY A 56 2.29 14.47 1.32
N VAL A 57 1.26 13.93 1.97
CA VAL A 57 0.64 12.64 1.63
C VAL A 57 -0.28 12.77 0.42
N GLU A 58 -1.04 13.87 0.31
CA GLU A 58 -1.85 14.15 -0.89
C GLU A 58 -0.97 14.29 -2.14
N ASP A 59 0.16 14.99 -2.03
CA ASP A 59 1.14 15.11 -3.12
C ASP A 59 1.73 13.72 -3.47
N PHE A 60 2.05 12.91 -2.46
CA PHE A 60 2.52 11.53 -2.65
C PHE A 60 1.49 10.66 -3.39
N LEU A 61 0.22 10.70 -2.96
CA LEU A 61 -0.87 9.95 -3.59
C LEU A 61 -1.09 10.38 -5.04
N THR A 62 -0.97 11.68 -5.33
CA THR A 62 -1.06 12.21 -6.69
C THR A 62 0.03 11.62 -7.58
N GLU A 63 1.27 11.52 -7.10
CA GLU A 63 2.36 10.90 -7.86
C GLU A 63 2.22 9.38 -7.99
N LEU A 64 1.72 8.71 -6.94
CA LEU A 64 1.41 7.29 -6.97
C LEU A 64 0.33 7.00 -8.03
N GLN A 65 -0.74 7.79 -8.09
CA GLN A 65 -1.82 7.63 -9.06
C GLN A 65 -1.40 7.87 -10.52
N LYS A 66 -0.33 8.65 -10.76
CA LYS A 66 0.27 8.80 -12.09
C LYS A 66 1.02 7.56 -12.56
N SER A 67 1.28 6.60 -11.66
CA SER A 67 1.97 5.38 -12.03
C SER A 67 1.16 4.53 -13.02
N SER A 68 1.84 3.69 -13.78
CA SER A 68 1.18 2.80 -14.75
C SER A 68 0.32 1.73 -14.09
N LEU A 69 0.64 1.36 -12.84
CA LEU A 69 -0.15 0.43 -12.06
C LEU A 69 -0.02 0.75 -10.56
N PRO A 70 -0.85 1.64 -10.01
CA PRO A 70 -0.92 1.88 -8.57
C PRO A 70 -1.86 0.87 -7.92
N VAL A 71 -1.37 0.10 -6.96
CA VAL A 71 -2.16 -0.92 -6.27
C VAL A 71 -1.92 -0.85 -4.77
N VAL A 72 -2.98 -0.71 -4.00
CA VAL A 72 -3.00 -0.95 -2.57
C VAL A 72 -3.17 -2.44 -2.33
N LEU A 73 -2.29 -3.01 -1.51
CA LEU A 73 -2.34 -4.39 -1.06
C LEU A 73 -3.19 -4.43 0.21
N CYS A 74 -4.29 -5.18 0.19
CA CYS A 74 -5.17 -5.34 1.34
C CYS A 74 -5.20 -6.80 1.80
N LEU A 75 -5.25 -7.04 3.10
CA LEU A 75 -5.66 -8.32 3.66
C LEU A 75 -7.17 -8.49 3.47
N SER A 76 -7.59 -9.71 3.11
CA SER A 76 -9.01 -10.04 3.13
C SER A 76 -9.55 -10.05 4.57
N PRO A 77 -10.85 -9.82 4.81
CA PRO A 77 -11.42 -9.89 6.16
C PRO A 77 -11.18 -11.24 6.86
N ALA A 78 -11.16 -12.33 6.09
CA ALA A 78 -10.84 -13.67 6.61
C ALA A 78 -9.38 -13.78 7.09
N GLU A 79 -8.43 -13.24 6.33
CA GLU A 79 -7.02 -13.20 6.73
C GLU A 79 -6.78 -12.21 7.88
N ALA A 80 -7.47 -11.07 7.88
CA ALA A 80 -7.42 -10.10 8.98
C ALA A 80 -7.85 -10.74 10.30
N LYS A 81 -8.96 -11.51 10.30
CA LYS A 81 -9.42 -12.27 11.48
C LYS A 81 -8.39 -13.29 11.98
N LYS A 82 -7.70 -14.00 11.09
CA LYS A 82 -6.61 -14.92 11.48
C LYS A 82 -5.43 -14.22 12.15
N GLN A 83 -5.27 -12.91 11.90
CA GLN A 83 -4.22 -12.07 12.49
C GLN A 83 -4.73 -11.27 13.71
N ASN A 84 -5.90 -11.60 14.26
CA ASN A 84 -6.55 -10.88 15.36
C ASN A 84 -6.87 -9.41 15.04
N ILE A 85 -7.10 -9.09 13.77
CA ILE A 85 -7.56 -7.78 13.32
C ILE A 85 -9.07 -7.88 13.06
N GLU A 86 -9.86 -7.28 13.94
CA GLU A 86 -11.31 -7.17 13.74
C GLU A 86 -11.60 -6.10 12.69
N SER A 87 -11.86 -6.54 11.46
CA SER A 87 -12.35 -5.69 10.39
C SER A 87 -13.25 -6.48 9.44
N ASP A 88 -14.40 -5.89 9.10
CA ASP A 88 -15.29 -6.42 8.07
C ASP A 88 -14.93 -5.91 6.67
N GLU A 89 -14.02 -4.94 6.58
CA GLU A 89 -13.50 -4.38 5.33
C GLU A 89 -12.08 -4.88 5.03
N PRO A 90 -11.63 -4.87 3.76
CA PRO A 90 -10.25 -5.17 3.43
C PRO A 90 -9.26 -4.21 4.09
N VAL A 91 -8.27 -4.75 4.81
CA VAL A 91 -7.32 -3.95 5.60
C VAL A 91 -6.09 -3.62 4.76
N PRO A 92 -5.78 -2.35 4.45
CA PRO A 92 -4.58 -2.00 3.69
C PRO A 92 -3.31 -2.31 4.50
N ILE A 93 -2.35 -2.96 3.84
CA ILE A 93 -1.07 -3.35 4.46
C ILE A 93 0.16 -2.77 3.76
N GLY A 94 0.00 -2.28 2.54
CA GLY A 94 1.08 -1.71 1.76
C GLY A 94 0.59 -1.29 0.38
N PHE A 95 1.52 -0.92 -0.48
CA PHE A 95 1.24 -0.64 -1.88
C PHE A 95 2.35 -1.18 -2.78
N ILE A 96 1.98 -1.44 -4.03
CA ILE A 96 2.89 -1.71 -5.13
C ILE A 96 2.60 -0.71 -6.24
N CYS A 97 3.65 -0.22 -6.88
CA CYS A 97 3.51 0.62 -8.05
C CYS A 97 4.43 0.17 -9.17
N ILE A 98 3.96 0.39 -10.40
CA ILE A 98 4.77 0.22 -11.60
C ILE A 98 4.89 1.57 -12.29
N GLY A 99 6.11 2.07 -12.47
CA GLY A 99 6.37 3.35 -13.13
C GLY A 99 5.96 4.55 -12.29
N TRP A 100 6.52 4.68 -11.08
CA TRP A 100 6.30 5.81 -10.17
C TRP A 100 6.41 7.17 -10.89
N GLY A 101 5.47 8.09 -10.62
CA GLY A 101 5.44 9.42 -11.26
C GLY A 101 5.08 9.41 -12.75
N GLY A 102 4.75 8.23 -13.29
CA GLY A 102 4.46 8.04 -14.71
C GLY A 102 5.72 7.93 -15.56
N LYS A 103 5.52 7.88 -16.88
CA LYS A 103 6.60 7.72 -17.85
C LYS A 103 6.82 9.05 -18.59
N PRO A 104 8.05 9.61 -18.59
CA PRO A 104 8.36 10.79 -19.38
C PRO A 104 8.08 10.55 -20.87
N LYS A 105 7.49 11.54 -21.55
CA LYS A 105 7.05 11.44 -22.95
C LYS A 105 8.15 11.01 -23.92
N ASN A 106 9.38 11.49 -23.71
CA ASN A 106 10.54 11.13 -24.52
C ASN A 106 11.12 9.73 -24.23
N MET A 107 10.65 9.06 -23.18
CA MET A 107 11.07 7.70 -22.82
C MET A 107 9.99 6.66 -23.12
N GLU A 108 8.81 7.05 -23.65
CA GLU A 108 7.68 6.15 -23.93
C GLU A 108 8.06 4.90 -24.75
N HIS A 109 9.05 5.02 -25.64
CA HIS A 109 9.55 3.90 -26.44
C HIS A 109 10.42 2.90 -25.66
N HIS A 110 11.00 3.30 -24.53
CA HIS A 110 11.80 2.42 -23.68
C HIS A 110 10.86 1.48 -22.94
N ARG A 111 10.77 0.21 -23.35
CA ARG A 111 9.95 -0.82 -22.67
C ARG A 111 10.54 -1.28 -21.33
N ALA A 112 10.92 -0.32 -20.49
CA ALA A 112 11.38 -0.53 -19.13
C ALA A 112 10.38 0.12 -18.16
N THR A 113 10.21 -0.50 -17.00
CA THR A 113 9.42 0.06 -15.91
C THR A 113 10.08 -0.28 -14.58
N HIS A 114 9.88 0.57 -13.58
CA HIS A 114 10.35 0.34 -12.22
C HIS A 114 9.21 -0.26 -11.39
N ILE A 115 9.53 -1.24 -10.54
CA ILE A 115 8.58 -1.81 -9.58
C ILE A 115 9.04 -1.39 -8.19
N GLY A 116 8.17 -0.69 -7.46
CA GLY A 116 8.36 -0.37 -6.04
C GLY A 116 7.32 -1.09 -5.20
N ILE A 117 7.75 -1.72 -4.10
CA ILE A 117 6.86 -2.38 -3.13
C ILE A 117 7.21 -1.85 -1.75
N GLU A 118 6.21 -1.36 -1.03
CA GLU A 118 6.35 -0.92 0.35
C GLU A 118 5.27 -1.57 1.21
N GLN A 119 5.68 -2.14 2.34
CA GLN A 119 4.79 -2.74 3.33
C GLN A 119 4.81 -1.86 4.57
N GLY A 120 3.67 -1.24 4.87
CA GLY A 120 3.54 -0.29 5.97
C GLY A 120 3.00 -0.91 7.25
N LEU A 121 1.94 -1.73 7.15
CA LEU A 121 1.26 -2.27 8.33
C LEU A 121 1.75 -3.67 8.73
N TRP A 122 2.24 -4.46 7.78
CA TRP A 122 2.54 -5.87 8.00
C TRP A 122 4.04 -6.11 8.17
N ARG A 123 4.52 -6.01 9.40
CA ARG A 123 5.73 -6.69 9.86
C ARG A 123 5.23 -7.92 10.62
N GLY A 124 5.81 -9.09 10.41
CA GLY A 124 5.36 -10.39 10.96
C GLY A 124 5.38 -10.53 12.49
N GLU A 125 5.23 -9.43 13.24
CA GLU A 125 5.28 -9.34 14.69
C GLU A 125 4.33 -8.22 15.16
N TYR A 126 3.02 -8.52 15.23
CA TYR A 126 2.14 -7.87 16.20
C TYR A 126 1.66 -8.94 17.17
N GLN A 127 2.57 -9.38 18.03
CA GLN A 127 2.30 -10.25 19.18
C GLN A 127 2.45 -9.51 20.53
N LEU A 128 2.44 -8.18 20.54
CA LEU A 128 2.47 -7.40 21.79
C LEU A 128 1.21 -6.56 21.93
N GLY A 129 0.30 -7.02 22.78
CA GLY A 129 -0.89 -6.28 23.16
C GLY A 129 -2.03 -7.08 23.79
N ALA A 130 -1.94 -8.40 23.89
CA ALA A 130 -2.84 -9.19 24.72
C ALA A 130 -2.18 -9.46 26.07
N GLY A 131 -2.62 -8.75 27.11
CA GLY A 131 -2.43 -9.11 28.51
C GLY A 131 -1.13 -8.62 29.14
N LEU A 132 -1.24 -7.59 29.97
CA LEU A 132 -0.68 -7.59 31.33
C LEU A 132 -1.36 -6.44 32.09
N GLY A 133 -2.34 -6.82 32.91
CA GLY A 133 -2.72 -5.98 34.02
C GLY A 133 -1.60 -6.00 35.05
N VAL A 134 -1.21 -4.81 35.49
CA VAL A 134 -0.87 -4.50 36.88
C VAL A 134 -1.31 -3.07 37.14
#